data_AF-S8C644-F1
#
_entry.id   AF-S8C644-F1
#
_cell.length_a   1.000
_cell.length_b   1.000
_cell.length_c   1.000
_cell.angle_alpha   90.00
_cell.angle_beta   90.00
_cell.angle_gamma   90.00
#
_symmetry.space_group_name_H-M   'P 1'
#
loop_
_entity.id
_entity.type
_entity.pdbx_description
1 polymer ?
#
loop_
_entity_poly.entity_id
_entity_poly.type
_entity_poly.pdbx_seq_one_letter_code
_entity_poly.pdbx_strand_id
1 'polypeptide(L)'
;MKRMRKKASFAVCSIIISIFLNLYLRSDSGSNYFVGGDDTIIRNYSNSRSEIYELNGDVRIYRISSKLLRISALSPNKTSSYHRTVKPYARRHSPIAMSKVEEMSIALHPRSDFYRIVPNCTRRFDVPAVVFSTGGYAHHPYHSVGDIVVPLYFTSRHFDGGVVFLISDFRSEWVSRYRSILERLSNYDVVDVDAEDRTLCFSKAIVGLDAGREEFMSGPKHFTDHSMTDFTRFIRNTHSLRRQSNAKKNSPRLLIISREKTRRLVNEGEVADLCKKVGFEVETKEITGDFEIIARYMNRSLISSQDSSYGS
;
A
#
# COMPACT_ATOMS: atom_id res chain seq x y z
N MET A 1 -12.35 54.63 3.91
CA MET A 1 -12.78 53.57 4.85
C MET A 1 -13.55 52.49 4.10
N LYS A 2 -12.92 51.34 3.78
CA LYS A 2 -13.61 50.14 3.27
C LYS A 2 -13.11 48.92 4.06
N ARG A 3 -14.03 48.30 4.80
CA ARG A 3 -13.87 47.06 5.56
C ARG A 3 -13.57 45.90 4.60
N MET A 4 -12.38 45.30 4.68
CA MET A 4 -12.14 43.98 4.09
C MET A 4 -12.40 42.90 5.14
N ARG A 5 -13.45 42.11 4.89
CA ARG A 5 -13.74 40.86 5.60
C ARG A 5 -12.60 39.87 5.35
N LYS A 6 -11.78 39.59 6.37
CA LYS A 6 -10.88 38.42 6.36
C LYS A 6 -11.74 37.17 6.55
N LYS A 7 -12.03 36.45 5.46
CA LYS A 7 -12.42 35.03 5.55
C LYS A 7 -11.14 34.23 5.78
N ALA A 8 -10.87 33.88 7.04
CA ALA A 8 -9.88 32.86 7.36
C ALA A 8 -10.46 31.50 6.97
N SER A 9 -10.01 30.93 5.86
CA SER A 9 -10.22 29.50 5.58
C SER A 9 -9.34 28.69 6.51
N PHE A 10 -9.94 28.17 7.58
CA PHE A 10 -9.41 27.05 8.33
C PHE A 10 -9.53 25.80 7.44
N ALA A 11 -8.43 25.33 6.86
CA ALA A 11 -8.34 23.96 6.38
C ALA A 11 -6.89 23.50 6.23
N VAL A 12 -6.65 22.26 6.67
CA VAL A 12 -5.54 21.37 6.31
C VAL A 12 -4.26 21.45 7.15
N CYS A 13 -4.39 21.10 8.43
CA CYS A 13 -3.32 20.49 9.22
C CYS A 13 -3.55 18.96 9.34
N SER A 14 -3.87 18.28 8.21
CA SER A 14 -4.47 16.93 8.27
C SER A 14 -3.64 15.79 7.69
N ILE A 15 -2.47 16.00 7.08
CA ILE A 15 -1.90 14.96 6.19
C ILE A 15 -0.93 13.99 6.89
N ILE A 16 -0.21 14.41 7.94
CA ILE A 16 0.70 13.50 8.67
C ILE A 16 0.09 13.05 10.01
N ILE A 17 -0.77 13.90 10.60
CA ILE A 17 -1.55 13.56 11.80
C ILE A 17 -2.67 12.55 11.47
N SER A 18 -3.31 12.61 10.30
CA SER A 18 -4.34 11.61 9.92
C SER A 18 -3.82 10.19 9.81
N ILE A 19 -2.54 9.99 9.44
CA ILE A 19 -1.98 8.64 9.31
C ILE A 19 -1.85 7.98 10.69
N PHE A 20 -1.54 8.74 11.76
CA PHE A 20 -1.42 8.18 13.11
C PHE A 20 -2.70 8.28 13.96
N LEU A 21 -3.56 9.28 13.73
CA LEU A 21 -4.83 9.40 14.47
C LEU A 21 -5.95 8.51 13.90
N ASN A 22 -6.03 8.27 12.58
CA ASN A 22 -7.05 7.35 12.05
C ASN A 22 -6.75 5.87 12.35
N LEU A 23 -5.50 5.53 12.68
CA LEU A 23 -5.14 4.18 13.13
C LEU A 23 -5.64 3.84 14.55
N TYR A 24 -6.15 4.83 15.31
CA TYR A 24 -6.56 4.65 16.70
C TYR A 24 -8.07 4.73 16.97
N LEU A 25 -8.90 5.19 16.02
CA LEU A 25 -10.29 5.58 16.33
C LEU A 25 -11.35 5.14 15.31
N ARG A 26 -11.29 3.94 14.73
CA ARG A 26 -12.47 3.44 14.00
C ARG A 26 -12.67 1.94 14.08
N SER A 27 -13.74 1.56 14.79
CA SER A 27 -14.33 0.23 14.76
C SER A 27 -15.10 0.05 13.45
N ASP A 28 -14.85 -1.07 12.78
CA ASP A 28 -15.40 -1.43 11.48
C ASP A 28 -16.82 -2.00 11.65
N SER A 29 -17.83 -1.35 11.06
CA SER A 29 -19.20 -1.87 10.99
C SER A 29 -19.36 -2.67 9.72
N GLY A 30 -19.46 -3.99 9.86
CA GLY A 30 -19.57 -4.94 8.76
C GLY A 30 -20.78 -4.70 7.86
N SER A 31 -20.60 -4.89 6.56
CA SER A 31 -21.72 -5.11 5.64
C SER A 31 -21.29 -5.80 4.35
N ASN A 32 -22.24 -6.59 3.85
CA ASN A 32 -22.15 -7.65 2.84
C ASN A 32 -21.45 -7.28 1.53
N TYR A 33 -20.59 -8.19 1.06
CA TYR A 33 -19.99 -8.15 -0.27
C TYR A 33 -20.76 -9.07 -1.22
N PHE A 34 -20.98 -8.58 -2.44
CA PHE A 34 -21.56 -9.35 -3.54
C PHE A 34 -20.55 -10.39 -4.02
N VAL A 35 -20.88 -11.67 -3.86
CA VAL A 35 -20.15 -12.80 -4.44
C VAL A 35 -20.59 -12.94 -5.90
N GLY A 36 -19.76 -12.45 -6.82
CA GLY A 36 -19.90 -12.74 -8.25
C GLY A 36 -19.57 -14.20 -8.55
N GLY A 37 -20.28 -14.80 -9.50
CA GLY A 37 -20.36 -16.25 -9.74
C GLY A 37 -19.04 -16.99 -9.93
N ASP A 38 -19.10 -18.28 -9.60
CA ASP A 38 -18.02 -19.25 -9.35
C ASP A 38 -17.29 -19.71 -10.64
N ASP A 39 -16.60 -18.80 -11.35
CA ASP A 39 -15.54 -19.20 -12.29
C ASP A 39 -14.28 -19.52 -11.46
N THR A 40 -14.03 -20.81 -11.24
CA THR A 40 -12.89 -21.29 -10.44
C THR A 40 -11.53 -20.79 -10.94
N ILE A 41 -11.42 -20.38 -12.22
CA ILE A 41 -10.18 -19.92 -12.83
C ILE A 41 -9.95 -18.42 -12.61
N ILE A 42 -11.00 -17.59 -12.62
CA ILE A 42 -10.88 -16.16 -12.36
C ILE A 42 -11.95 -15.67 -11.39
N ARG A 43 -11.51 -15.09 -10.28
CA ARG A 43 -12.39 -14.41 -9.32
C ARG A 43 -12.16 -12.91 -9.38
N ASN A 44 -13.26 -12.16 -9.42
CA ASN A 44 -13.23 -10.70 -9.44
C ASN A 44 -13.55 -10.15 -8.05
N TYR A 45 -12.57 -9.51 -7.43
CA TYR A 45 -12.65 -8.87 -6.12
C TYR A 45 -12.65 -7.33 -6.22
N SER A 46 -12.80 -6.80 -7.45
CA SER A 46 -12.72 -5.36 -7.70
C SER A 46 -13.77 -4.57 -6.92
N ASN A 47 -13.38 -3.37 -6.51
CA ASN A 47 -14.24 -2.41 -5.81
C ASN A 47 -14.10 -0.99 -6.40
N SER A 48 -14.62 0.01 -5.69
CA SER A 48 -14.60 1.42 -6.14
C SER A 48 -13.19 2.02 -6.19
N ARG A 49 -12.24 1.46 -5.43
CA ARG A 49 -10.86 1.96 -5.34
C ARG A 49 -9.84 1.12 -6.12
N SER A 50 -10.06 -0.17 -6.26
CA SER A 50 -9.08 -1.08 -6.84
C SER A 50 -9.72 -2.11 -7.76
N GLU A 51 -9.03 -2.43 -8.86
CA GLU A 51 -9.36 -3.56 -9.71
C GLU A 51 -8.53 -4.76 -9.25
N ILE A 52 -9.19 -5.85 -8.86
CA ILE A 52 -8.55 -7.00 -8.21
C ILE A 52 -9.08 -8.28 -8.85
N TYR A 53 -8.17 -9.09 -9.39
CA TYR A 53 -8.51 -10.37 -10.00
C TYR A 53 -7.58 -11.46 -9.44
N GLU A 54 -8.15 -12.54 -8.92
CA GLU A 54 -7.41 -13.76 -8.59
C GLU A 54 -7.54 -14.74 -9.76
N LEU A 55 -6.40 -15.18 -10.29
CA LEU A 55 -6.32 -16.23 -11.30
C LEU A 55 -5.74 -17.51 -10.68
N ASN A 56 -6.32 -18.66 -11.03
CA ASN A 56 -5.89 -19.98 -10.56
C ASN A 56 -5.58 -20.92 -11.75
N GLY A 57 -4.63 -21.84 -11.59
CA GLY A 57 -4.26 -22.83 -12.62
C GLY A 57 -2.90 -22.53 -13.27
N ASP A 58 -2.71 -22.90 -14.55
CA ASP A 58 -1.50 -22.55 -15.31
C ASP A 58 -1.57 -21.06 -15.70
N VAL A 59 -1.05 -20.18 -14.83
CA VAL A 59 -0.99 -18.74 -15.04
C VAL A 59 0.38 -18.36 -15.58
N ARG A 60 0.42 -17.66 -16.72
CA ARG A 60 1.65 -17.20 -17.38
C ARG A 60 1.64 -15.70 -17.53
N ILE A 61 2.68 -15.05 -17.04
CA ILE A 61 2.88 -13.61 -17.07
C ILE A 61 4.06 -13.33 -17.98
N TYR A 62 3.82 -12.55 -19.05
CA TYR A 62 4.80 -12.29 -20.10
C TYR A 62 4.48 -10.98 -20.81
N ARG A 63 5.49 -10.38 -21.43
CA ARG A 63 5.33 -9.20 -22.28
C ARG A 63 5.02 -9.60 -23.71
N ILE A 64 4.01 -8.95 -24.29
CA ILE A 64 3.71 -9.03 -25.73
C ILE A 64 4.50 -7.97 -26.49
N SER A 65 4.74 -6.83 -25.85
CA SER A 65 5.57 -5.74 -26.35
C SER A 65 6.22 -5.00 -25.18
N SER A 66 7.03 -3.99 -25.48
CA SER A 66 7.64 -3.12 -24.46
C SER A 66 6.64 -2.34 -23.61
N LYS A 67 5.34 -2.32 -23.97
CA LYS A 67 4.28 -1.58 -23.24
C LYS A 67 3.03 -2.40 -22.94
N LEU A 68 3.10 -3.73 -23.09
CA LEU A 68 1.93 -4.57 -22.85
C LEU A 68 2.34 -5.84 -22.10
N LEU A 69 2.07 -5.83 -20.80
CA LEU A 69 2.09 -7.01 -19.96
C LEU A 69 0.79 -7.80 -20.14
N ARG A 70 0.92 -9.12 -20.31
CA ARG A 70 -0.18 -10.07 -20.42
C ARG A 70 -0.11 -11.10 -19.29
N ILE A 71 -1.23 -11.31 -18.63
CA ILE A 71 -1.46 -12.41 -17.68
C ILE A 71 -2.46 -13.36 -18.34
N SER A 72 -1.99 -14.51 -18.79
CA SER A 72 -2.84 -15.53 -19.41
C SER A 72 -3.04 -16.71 -18.47
N ALA A 73 -4.25 -17.28 -18.42
CA ALA A 73 -4.50 -18.53 -17.71
C ALA A 73 -5.30 -19.54 -18.54
N LEU A 74 -5.05 -20.83 -18.29
CA LEU A 74 -5.79 -21.92 -18.91
C LEU A 74 -7.20 -22.03 -18.32
N SER A 75 -8.22 -21.96 -19.16
CA SER A 75 -9.62 -22.18 -18.77
C SER A 75 -10.22 -23.29 -19.65
N PRO A 76 -10.12 -24.57 -19.22
CA PRO A 76 -10.49 -25.72 -20.06
C PRO A 76 -11.96 -25.75 -20.45
N ASN A 77 -12.83 -25.19 -19.61
CA ASN A 77 -14.28 -25.25 -19.77
C ASN A 77 -14.84 -24.15 -20.68
N LYS A 78 -14.01 -23.19 -21.11
CA LYS A 78 -14.44 -22.12 -22.02
C LYS A 78 -14.29 -22.54 -23.48
N THR A 79 -15.28 -22.18 -24.28
CA THR A 79 -15.28 -22.38 -25.73
C THR A 79 -14.69 -21.19 -26.49
N SER A 80 -14.61 -20.02 -25.87
CA SER A 80 -14.01 -18.81 -26.43
C SER A 80 -13.06 -18.15 -25.44
N SER A 81 -12.08 -17.42 -25.99
CA SER A 81 -11.12 -16.67 -25.17
C SER A 81 -11.81 -15.49 -24.48
N TYR A 82 -11.55 -15.32 -23.19
CA TYR A 82 -11.94 -14.13 -22.44
C TYR A 82 -10.77 -13.16 -22.40
N HIS A 83 -11.04 -11.86 -22.55
CA HIS A 83 -10.03 -10.82 -22.49
C HIS A 83 -10.56 -9.63 -21.70
N ARG A 84 -9.72 -9.07 -20.83
CA ARG A 84 -9.99 -7.87 -20.06
C ARG A 84 -8.73 -7.05 -19.88
N THR A 85 -8.85 -5.74 -19.90
CA THR A 85 -7.77 -4.85 -19.46
C THR A 85 -7.95 -4.41 -18.02
N VAL A 86 -6.85 -4.10 -17.35
CA VAL A 86 -6.81 -3.72 -15.93
C VAL A 86 -5.65 -2.77 -15.66
N LYS A 87 -5.83 -1.88 -14.69
CA LYS A 87 -4.77 -1.03 -14.13
C LYS A 87 -4.60 -1.34 -12.64
N PRO A 88 -3.58 -2.13 -12.23
CA PRO A 88 -3.49 -2.65 -10.86
C PRO A 88 -2.90 -1.62 -9.88
N TYR A 89 -3.64 -0.54 -9.66
CA TYR A 89 -3.30 0.53 -8.72
C TYR A 89 -4.55 0.97 -7.93
N ALA A 90 -4.46 1.06 -6.60
CA ALA A 90 -5.63 1.25 -5.72
C ALA A 90 -6.15 2.70 -5.62
N ARG A 91 -6.30 3.36 -6.77
CA ARG A 91 -6.92 4.69 -6.89
C ARG A 91 -7.74 4.82 -8.17
N ARG A 92 -8.52 3.79 -8.49
CA ARG A 92 -9.31 3.66 -9.73
C ARG A 92 -10.15 4.91 -10.05
N HIS A 93 -10.70 5.56 -9.02
CA HIS A 93 -11.50 6.77 -9.11
C HIS A 93 -10.74 8.05 -9.50
N SER A 94 -9.39 8.03 -9.60
CA SER A 94 -8.59 9.20 -9.96
C SER A 94 -8.05 9.08 -11.40
N PRO A 95 -8.61 9.83 -12.36
CA PRO A 95 -8.10 9.84 -13.74
C PRO A 95 -6.64 10.27 -13.84
N ILE A 96 -6.20 11.18 -12.97
CA ILE A 96 -4.81 11.70 -12.97
C ILE A 96 -3.82 10.65 -12.48
N ALA A 97 -4.20 9.83 -11.49
CA ALA A 97 -3.36 8.71 -11.08
C ALA A 97 -3.35 7.63 -12.18
N MET A 98 -4.53 7.27 -12.69
CA MET A 98 -4.70 6.21 -13.69
C MET A 98 -4.04 6.53 -15.04
N SER A 99 -3.87 7.80 -15.41
CA SER A 99 -3.13 8.16 -16.63
C SER A 99 -1.63 7.85 -16.55
N LYS A 100 -1.11 7.61 -15.34
CA LYS A 100 0.29 7.26 -15.06
C LYS A 100 0.46 5.80 -14.65
N VAL A 101 -0.51 4.96 -14.94
CA VAL A 101 -0.49 3.51 -14.68
C VAL A 101 -0.66 2.82 -16.02
N GLU A 102 0.32 2.00 -16.40
CA GLU A 102 0.28 1.19 -17.61
C GLU A 102 -0.90 0.20 -17.53
N GLU A 103 -1.62 0.08 -18.64
CA GLU A 103 -2.69 -0.90 -18.75
C GLU A 103 -2.11 -2.27 -19.07
N MET A 104 -2.56 -3.30 -18.36
CA MET A 104 -2.21 -4.69 -18.64
C MET A 104 -3.44 -5.49 -19.03
N SER A 105 -3.20 -6.64 -19.67
CA SER A 105 -4.26 -7.51 -20.15
C SER A 105 -4.30 -8.82 -19.37
N ILE A 106 -5.50 -9.22 -18.98
CA ILE A 106 -5.83 -10.55 -18.49
C ILE A 106 -6.53 -11.31 -19.60
N ALA A 107 -6.05 -12.51 -19.92
CA ALA A 107 -6.67 -13.39 -20.91
C ALA A 107 -6.89 -14.80 -20.36
N LEU A 108 -8.04 -15.39 -20.65
CA LEU A 108 -8.29 -16.80 -20.39
C LEU A 108 -8.46 -17.52 -21.72
N HIS A 109 -7.78 -18.64 -21.90
CA HIS A 109 -7.81 -19.39 -23.15
C HIS A 109 -8.32 -20.82 -22.95
N PRO A 110 -9.12 -21.35 -23.89
CA PRO A 110 -9.39 -22.78 -24.00
C PRO A 110 -8.09 -23.58 -24.15
N ARG A 111 -8.12 -24.87 -23.79
CA ARG A 111 -6.94 -25.75 -23.85
C ARG A 111 -6.30 -25.80 -25.23
N SER A 112 -7.11 -25.82 -26.29
CA SER A 112 -6.65 -25.86 -27.69
C SER A 112 -5.83 -24.63 -28.09
N ASP A 113 -6.16 -23.46 -27.54
CA ASP A 113 -5.51 -22.20 -27.87
C ASP A 113 -4.34 -21.89 -26.93
N PHE A 114 -4.46 -22.26 -25.66
CA PHE A 114 -3.51 -21.88 -24.62
C PHE A 114 -2.08 -22.32 -24.96
N TYR A 115 -1.86 -23.61 -25.25
CA TYR A 115 -0.52 -24.13 -25.55
C TYR A 115 0.00 -23.73 -26.94
N ARG A 116 -0.86 -23.18 -27.81
CA ARG A 116 -0.50 -22.73 -29.15
C ARG A 116 -0.12 -21.24 -29.18
N ILE A 117 -0.81 -20.42 -28.40
CA ILE A 117 -0.71 -18.94 -28.45
C ILE A 117 0.08 -18.39 -27.26
N VAL A 118 0.00 -19.03 -26.09
CA VAL A 118 0.67 -18.54 -24.88
C VAL A 118 2.09 -19.11 -24.83
N PRO A 119 3.13 -18.26 -24.67
CA PRO A 119 4.51 -18.71 -24.60
C PRO A 119 4.74 -19.77 -23.51
N ASN A 120 5.70 -20.65 -23.76
CA ASN A 120 6.12 -21.65 -22.78
C ASN A 120 6.81 -21.00 -21.57
N CYS A 121 6.69 -21.65 -20.41
CA CYS A 121 7.32 -21.20 -19.19
C CYS A 121 8.85 -21.15 -19.35
N THR A 122 9.42 -19.99 -19.06
CA THR A 122 10.88 -19.83 -18.97
C THR A 122 11.33 -19.96 -17.51
N ARG A 123 10.52 -19.45 -16.57
CA ARG A 123 10.74 -19.58 -15.13
C ARG A 123 9.42 -19.94 -14.44
N ARG A 124 9.44 -20.93 -13.56
CA ARG A 124 8.27 -21.36 -12.79
C ARG A 124 8.51 -21.08 -11.31
N PHE A 125 7.44 -20.67 -10.62
CA PHE A 125 7.41 -20.48 -9.19
C PHE A 125 6.30 -21.35 -8.59
N ASP A 126 6.59 -22.01 -7.47
CA ASP A 126 5.64 -22.87 -6.74
C ASP A 126 4.83 -22.08 -5.69
N VAL A 127 5.03 -20.76 -5.63
CA VAL A 127 4.32 -19.80 -4.79
C VAL A 127 3.49 -18.86 -5.67
N PRO A 128 2.46 -18.17 -5.15
CA PRO A 128 1.67 -17.20 -5.90
C PRO A 128 2.44 -15.95 -6.31
N ALA A 129 1.94 -15.28 -7.35
CA ALA A 129 2.32 -13.90 -7.70
C ALA A 129 1.30 -12.89 -7.16
N VAL A 130 1.78 -11.71 -6.74
CA VAL A 130 0.95 -10.50 -6.60
C VAL A 130 1.50 -9.44 -7.54
N VAL A 131 0.68 -9.01 -8.50
CA VAL A 131 1.02 -8.06 -9.57
C VAL A 131 0.41 -6.70 -9.25
N PHE A 132 1.23 -5.64 -9.16
CA PHE A 132 0.76 -4.29 -8.90
C PHE A 132 1.66 -3.22 -9.54
N SER A 133 1.13 -2.00 -9.68
CA SER A 133 1.86 -0.88 -10.30
C SER A 133 2.47 0.07 -9.25
N THR A 134 3.70 0.53 -9.50
CA THR A 134 4.32 1.69 -8.81
C THR A 134 4.24 2.99 -9.62
N GLY A 135 3.27 3.08 -10.53
CA GLY A 135 2.93 4.29 -11.27
C GLY A 135 2.20 5.32 -10.41
N GLY A 136 1.16 5.95 -10.99
CA GLY A 136 0.23 6.80 -10.25
C GLY A 136 0.91 7.87 -9.38
N TYR A 137 0.72 7.77 -8.07
CA TYR A 137 1.30 8.68 -7.07
C TYR A 137 2.34 8.01 -6.15
N ALA A 138 2.97 6.91 -6.56
CA ALA A 138 3.95 6.20 -5.75
C ALA A 138 5.12 7.09 -5.28
N HIS A 139 5.47 8.17 -5.99
CA HIS A 139 6.49 9.12 -5.54
C HIS A 139 6.11 9.92 -4.27
N HIS A 140 4.82 9.98 -3.91
CA HIS A 140 4.34 10.74 -2.77
C HIS A 140 4.11 9.81 -1.55
N PRO A 141 4.72 10.07 -0.38
CA PRO A 141 4.69 9.15 0.77
C PRO A 141 3.28 8.74 1.23
N TYR A 142 2.35 9.70 1.28
CA TYR A 142 0.96 9.43 1.68
C TYR A 142 0.28 8.43 0.71
N HIS A 143 0.50 8.61 -0.60
CA HIS A 143 -0.10 7.75 -1.62
C HIS A 143 0.62 6.40 -1.71
N SER A 144 1.93 6.38 -1.55
CA SER A 144 2.67 5.12 -1.37
C SER A 144 2.08 4.26 -0.27
N VAL A 145 1.79 4.84 0.90
CA VAL A 145 1.25 4.05 2.00
C VAL A 145 -0.22 3.67 1.76
N GLY A 146 -1.07 4.64 1.41
CA GLY A 146 -2.52 4.44 1.30
C GLY A 146 -2.99 3.72 0.02
N ASP A 147 -2.23 3.80 -1.08
CA ASP A 147 -2.57 3.19 -2.36
C ASP A 147 -1.78 1.90 -2.64
N ILE A 148 -0.63 1.68 -1.97
CA ILE A 148 0.24 0.53 -2.23
C ILE A 148 0.53 -0.28 -0.97
N VAL A 149 1.22 0.28 0.04
CA VAL A 149 1.72 -0.50 1.19
C VAL A 149 0.59 -1.13 2.01
N VAL A 150 -0.46 -0.36 2.35
CA VAL A 150 -1.59 -0.87 3.12
C VAL A 150 -2.35 -1.95 2.33
N PRO A 151 -2.79 -1.71 1.08
CA PRO A 151 -3.41 -2.76 0.26
C PRO A 151 -2.50 -3.98 0.02
N LEU A 152 -1.20 -3.79 -0.18
CA LEU A 152 -0.23 -4.87 -0.39
C LEU A 152 -0.15 -5.79 0.83
N TYR A 153 -0.13 -5.23 2.05
CA TYR A 153 -0.20 -6.02 3.27
C TYR A 153 -1.46 -6.88 3.31
N PHE A 154 -2.65 -6.29 3.07
CA PHE A 154 -3.91 -7.04 3.10
C PHE A 154 -4.01 -8.07 1.98
N THR A 155 -3.35 -7.85 0.85
CA THR A 155 -3.33 -8.81 -0.26
C THR A 155 -2.41 -9.99 0.03
N SER A 156 -1.26 -9.76 0.66
CA SER A 156 -0.15 -10.73 0.66
C SER A 156 0.19 -11.35 2.01
N ARG A 157 -0.25 -10.75 3.14
CA ARG A 157 0.22 -11.17 4.46
C ARG A 157 -0.07 -12.64 4.78
N HIS A 158 -1.18 -13.17 4.29
CA HIS A 158 -1.60 -14.56 4.51
C HIS A 158 -0.68 -15.60 3.85
N PHE A 159 0.18 -15.20 2.90
CA PHE A 159 1.18 -16.10 2.29
C PHE A 159 2.43 -16.29 3.15
N ASP A 160 2.59 -15.51 4.23
CA ASP A 160 3.72 -15.60 5.18
C ASP A 160 5.11 -15.67 4.54
N GLY A 161 5.34 -14.83 3.52
CA GLY A 161 6.61 -14.77 2.77
C GLY A 161 6.63 -15.62 1.50
N GLY A 162 5.72 -16.58 1.36
CA GLY A 162 5.58 -17.45 0.19
C GLY A 162 4.83 -16.79 -0.97
N VAL A 163 5.32 -15.65 -1.48
CA VAL A 163 4.69 -14.89 -2.57
C VAL A 163 5.74 -14.10 -3.33
N VAL A 164 5.63 -13.99 -4.66
CA VAL A 164 6.51 -13.12 -5.47
C VAL A 164 5.78 -11.84 -5.84
N PHE A 165 6.44 -10.70 -5.64
CA PHE A 165 5.91 -9.40 -6.07
C PHE A 165 6.38 -9.04 -7.47
N LEU A 166 5.43 -8.83 -8.36
CA LEU A 166 5.65 -8.44 -9.75
C LEU A 166 5.19 -7.00 -9.91
N ILE A 167 6.13 -6.09 -10.13
CA ILE A 167 5.88 -4.65 -10.12
C ILE A 167 5.98 -4.09 -11.53
N SER A 168 4.88 -3.53 -12.03
CA SER A 168 4.84 -2.72 -13.25
C SER A 168 5.00 -1.23 -12.95
N ASP A 169 5.28 -0.43 -13.98
CA ASP A 169 5.65 0.98 -13.82
C ASP A 169 6.76 1.12 -12.77
N PHE A 170 7.81 0.30 -12.91
CA PHE A 170 8.79 0.02 -11.86
C PHE A 170 9.56 1.28 -11.44
N ARG A 171 9.60 1.53 -10.13
CA ARG A 171 10.37 2.63 -9.53
C ARG A 171 11.35 2.11 -8.50
N SER A 172 12.64 2.08 -8.87
CA SER A 172 13.71 1.63 -7.98
C SER A 172 13.79 2.45 -6.69
N GLU A 173 13.50 3.76 -6.73
CA GLU A 173 13.49 4.61 -5.54
C GLU A 173 12.34 4.24 -4.59
N TRP A 174 11.20 3.79 -5.12
CA TRP A 174 10.08 3.32 -4.32
C TRP A 174 10.43 1.98 -3.65
N VAL A 175 10.97 1.03 -4.42
CA VAL A 175 11.39 -0.28 -3.90
C VAL A 175 12.45 -0.10 -2.81
N SER A 176 13.45 0.74 -3.05
CA SER A 176 14.48 1.05 -2.06
C SER A 176 13.88 1.66 -0.79
N ARG A 177 12.93 2.60 -0.91
CA ARG A 177 12.28 3.26 0.23
C ARG A 177 11.46 2.30 1.10
N TYR A 178 10.83 1.30 0.50
CA TYR A 178 9.95 0.34 1.19
C TYR A 178 10.55 -1.06 1.33
N ARG A 179 11.85 -1.20 1.09
CA ARG A 179 12.59 -2.48 1.06
C ARG A 179 12.28 -3.37 2.27
N SER A 180 12.41 -2.85 3.49
CA SER A 180 12.18 -3.64 4.71
C SER A 180 10.76 -4.20 4.79
N ILE A 181 9.76 -3.50 4.25
CA ILE A 181 8.38 -3.98 4.22
C ILE A 181 8.22 -5.09 3.18
N LEU A 182 8.80 -4.91 1.99
CA LEU A 182 8.75 -5.88 0.90
C LEU A 182 9.44 -7.19 1.33
N GLU A 183 10.64 -7.11 1.88
CA GLU A 183 11.41 -8.26 2.40
C GLU A 183 10.73 -8.93 3.61
N ARG A 184 9.85 -8.22 4.32
CA ARG A 184 9.06 -8.80 5.42
C ARG A 184 7.78 -9.48 4.94
N LEU A 185 7.26 -9.11 3.77
CA LEU A 185 6.07 -9.72 3.17
C LEU A 185 6.39 -10.86 2.20
N SER A 186 7.59 -10.89 1.64
CA SER A 186 8.04 -11.88 0.67
C SER A 186 9.48 -12.33 0.95
N ASN A 187 9.71 -13.64 0.83
CA ASN A 187 11.04 -14.25 0.88
C ASN A 187 11.74 -14.24 -0.51
N TYR A 188 11.14 -13.59 -1.51
CA TYR A 188 11.63 -13.54 -2.89
C TYR A 188 11.96 -12.11 -3.28
N ASP A 189 12.92 -11.95 -4.18
CA ASP A 189 13.21 -10.66 -4.77
C ASP A 189 12.00 -10.14 -5.56
N VAL A 190 11.78 -8.84 -5.48
CA VAL A 190 10.77 -8.18 -6.32
C VAL A 190 11.19 -8.27 -7.78
N VAL A 191 10.22 -8.52 -8.66
CA VAL A 191 10.43 -8.60 -10.10
C VAL A 191 9.97 -7.30 -10.74
N ASP A 192 10.90 -6.62 -11.41
CA ASP A 192 10.58 -5.56 -12.38
C ASP A 192 10.02 -6.22 -13.65
N VAL A 193 8.70 -6.17 -13.83
CA VAL A 193 8.07 -6.78 -15.01
C VAL A 193 8.21 -5.91 -16.27
N ASP A 194 8.70 -4.67 -16.14
CA ASP A 194 8.94 -3.79 -17.28
C ASP A 194 10.23 -4.18 -18.01
N ALA A 195 11.21 -4.70 -17.28
CA ALA A 195 12.47 -5.21 -17.79
C ALA A 195 12.53 -6.75 -17.94
N GLU A 196 11.45 -7.47 -17.63
CA GLU A 196 11.40 -8.94 -17.70
C GLU A 196 11.05 -9.44 -19.11
N ASP A 197 11.97 -10.17 -19.72
CA ASP A 197 11.81 -10.78 -21.05
C ASP A 197 11.34 -12.24 -21.01
N ARG A 198 11.39 -12.87 -19.83
CA ARG A 198 10.99 -14.26 -19.61
C ARG A 198 9.49 -14.40 -19.39
N THR A 199 8.97 -15.59 -19.71
CA THR A 199 7.62 -15.98 -19.29
C THR A 199 7.66 -16.57 -17.89
N LEU A 200 7.04 -15.87 -16.94
CA LEU A 200 6.96 -16.27 -15.55
C LEU A 200 5.66 -17.05 -15.29
N CYS A 201 5.77 -18.24 -14.72
CA CYS A 201 4.65 -19.14 -14.52
C CYS A 201 4.36 -19.40 -13.05
N PHE A 202 3.06 -19.38 -12.71
CA PHE A 202 2.54 -19.52 -11.36
C PHE A 202 1.31 -20.43 -11.37
N SER A 203 1.04 -21.09 -10.24
CA SER A 203 -0.23 -21.80 -10.02
C SER A 203 -1.37 -20.87 -9.62
N LYS A 204 -1.03 -19.65 -9.17
CA LYS A 204 -1.95 -18.59 -8.74
C LYS A 204 -1.31 -17.22 -8.97
N ALA A 205 -2.11 -16.26 -9.43
CA ALA A 205 -1.70 -14.85 -9.48
C ALA A 205 -2.84 -13.94 -9.03
N ILE A 206 -2.52 -12.94 -8.21
CA ILE A 206 -3.44 -11.86 -7.87
C ILE A 206 -2.99 -10.62 -8.63
N VAL A 207 -3.87 -10.04 -9.45
CA VAL A 207 -3.62 -8.81 -10.20
C VAL A 207 -4.38 -7.67 -9.52
N GLY A 208 -3.66 -6.67 -9.02
CA GLY A 208 -4.19 -5.59 -8.20
C GLY A 208 -4.06 -5.85 -6.69
N LEU A 209 -4.41 -4.84 -5.90
CA LEU A 209 -4.26 -4.87 -4.44
C LEU A 209 -5.59 -4.69 -3.72
N ASP A 210 -5.77 -5.42 -2.62
CA ASP A 210 -6.96 -5.46 -1.77
C ASP A 210 -7.13 -4.20 -0.92
N ALA A 211 -7.53 -3.12 -1.58
CA ALA A 211 -7.71 -1.82 -0.94
C ALA A 211 -9.12 -1.66 -0.38
N GLY A 212 -9.22 -1.17 0.86
CA GLY A 212 -10.47 -0.76 1.50
C GLY A 212 -11.25 0.26 0.67
N ARG A 213 -12.55 0.42 0.98
CA ARG A 213 -13.42 1.41 0.30
C ARG A 213 -12.92 2.84 0.47
N GLU A 214 -12.26 3.13 1.59
CA GLU A 214 -11.56 4.38 1.87
C GLU A 214 -10.07 4.13 2.11
N GLU A 215 -9.27 5.19 2.09
CA GLU A 215 -7.83 5.14 2.35
C GLU A 215 -7.54 4.76 3.80
N PHE A 216 -6.44 4.02 4.02
CA PHE A 216 -6.01 3.57 5.35
C PHE A 216 -7.05 2.74 6.12
N MET A 217 -7.95 2.08 5.42
CA MET A 217 -8.82 1.06 5.98
C MET A 217 -8.24 -0.33 5.75
N SER A 218 -8.68 -1.28 6.58
CA SER A 218 -8.54 -2.69 6.29
C SER A 218 -9.00 -2.95 4.86
N GLY A 219 -8.34 -3.87 4.15
CA GLY A 219 -8.87 -4.35 2.88
C GLY A 219 -10.31 -4.86 3.06
N PRO A 220 -11.07 -5.03 1.98
CA PRO A 220 -12.34 -5.75 1.98
C PRO A 220 -12.33 -7.15 2.64
N LYS A 221 -11.14 -7.60 3.09
CA LYS A 221 -10.87 -8.87 3.75
C LYS A 221 -11.08 -10.04 2.79
N HIS A 222 -10.70 -9.84 1.52
CA HIS A 222 -10.78 -10.87 0.50
C HIS A 222 -9.71 -11.95 0.74
N PHE A 223 -8.55 -11.58 1.29
CA PHE A 223 -7.40 -12.48 1.45
C PHE A 223 -6.95 -12.67 2.91
N THR A 224 -7.36 -11.78 3.82
CA THR A 224 -7.01 -11.87 5.25
C THR A 224 -8.05 -11.14 6.09
N ASP A 225 -8.27 -11.63 7.31
CA ASP A 225 -9.15 -11.05 8.32
C ASP A 225 -8.47 -9.99 9.20
N HIS A 226 -7.17 -9.72 8.95
CA HIS A 226 -6.38 -8.75 9.68
C HIS A 226 -7.04 -7.36 9.73
N SER A 227 -6.72 -6.63 10.79
CA SER A 227 -7.14 -5.24 11.00
C SER A 227 -6.00 -4.24 10.76
N MET A 228 -6.33 -2.95 10.75
CA MET A 228 -5.30 -1.89 10.77
C MET A 228 -4.40 -1.94 12.01
N THR A 229 -4.88 -2.52 13.12
CA THR A 229 -4.06 -2.77 14.31
C THR A 229 -2.98 -3.81 14.03
N ASP A 230 -3.31 -4.86 13.26
CA ASP A 230 -2.37 -5.90 12.87
C ASP A 230 -1.36 -5.38 11.85
N PHE A 231 -1.80 -4.57 10.89
CA PHE A 231 -0.92 -3.82 9.99
C PHE A 231 0.05 -2.93 10.79
N THR A 232 -0.45 -2.18 11.77
CA THR A 232 0.40 -1.31 12.60
C THR A 232 1.42 -2.12 13.40
N ARG A 233 1.02 -3.27 13.95
CA ARG A 233 1.93 -4.20 14.63
C ARG A 233 3.00 -4.73 13.68
N PHE A 234 2.61 -5.09 12.46
CA PHE A 234 3.52 -5.52 11.41
C PHE A 234 4.57 -4.43 11.11
N ILE A 235 4.17 -3.19 10.83
CA ILE A 235 5.10 -2.08 10.54
C ILE A 235 6.08 -1.86 11.69
N ARG A 236 5.58 -1.89 12.94
CA ARG A 236 6.44 -1.76 14.12
C ARG A 236 7.48 -2.86 14.21
N ASN A 237 7.08 -4.11 14.00
CA ASN A 237 7.97 -5.25 14.03
C ASN A 237 9.01 -5.16 12.90
N THR A 238 8.59 -4.81 11.68
CA THR A 238 9.46 -4.64 10.52
C THR A 238 10.59 -3.64 10.78
N HIS A 239 10.29 -2.54 11.47
CA HIS A 239 11.27 -1.48 11.77
C HIS A 239 11.85 -1.56 13.18
N SER A 240 11.66 -2.67 13.90
CA SER A 240 12.14 -2.88 15.28
C SER A 240 11.76 -1.72 16.24
N LEU A 241 10.57 -1.15 16.07
CA LEU A 241 10.07 -0.04 16.86
C LEU A 241 9.61 -0.55 18.24
N ARG A 242 10.53 -0.57 19.21
CA ARG A 242 10.24 -0.99 20.59
C ARG A 242 9.18 -0.09 21.22
N ARG A 243 8.26 -0.71 21.97
CA ARG A 243 7.37 -0.04 22.92
C ARG A 243 8.12 0.02 24.26
N GLN A 244 8.64 1.17 24.68
CA GLN A 244 8.92 1.31 26.10
C GLN A 244 7.56 1.40 26.81
N SER A 245 7.43 0.72 27.95
CA SER A 245 6.22 0.74 28.76
C SER A 245 5.76 2.17 28.97
N ASN A 246 4.45 2.39 28.91
CA ASN A 246 3.83 3.64 29.33
C ASN A 246 4.18 3.88 30.81
N ALA A 247 5.31 4.52 31.08
CA ALA A 247 5.49 5.19 32.35
C ALA A 247 4.32 6.16 32.45
N LYS A 248 3.50 6.05 33.50
CA LYS A 248 2.36 6.92 33.73
C LYS A 248 2.86 8.37 33.83
N LYS A 249 2.85 9.09 32.71
CA LYS A 249 2.97 10.55 32.68
C LYS A 249 1.55 11.11 32.71
N ASN A 250 1.32 12.12 33.54
CA ASN A 250 0.01 12.75 33.71
C ASN A 250 -0.40 13.65 32.51
N SER A 251 0.50 13.89 31.54
CA SER A 251 0.27 14.80 30.42
C SER A 251 0.44 14.10 29.05
N PRO A 252 -0.50 14.26 28.11
CA PRO A 252 -0.37 13.74 26.74
C PRO A 252 0.76 14.46 25.98
N ARG A 253 1.45 13.74 25.09
CA ARG A 253 2.52 14.31 24.23
C ARG A 253 1.97 14.74 22.88
N LEU A 254 2.47 15.84 22.34
CA LEU A 254 2.16 16.35 21.01
C LEU A 254 3.46 16.64 20.25
N LEU A 255 3.62 16.01 19.09
CA LEU A 255 4.69 16.35 18.15
C LEU A 255 4.11 17.20 17.02
N ILE A 256 4.61 18.42 16.87
CA ILE A 256 4.33 19.30 15.74
C ILE A 256 5.48 19.12 14.74
N ILE A 257 5.15 18.62 13.55
CA ILE A 257 6.12 18.41 12.48
C ILE A 257 6.17 19.67 11.63
N SER A 258 7.20 20.48 11.85
CA SER A 258 7.43 21.72 11.13
C SER A 258 7.71 21.43 9.66
N ARG A 259 7.18 22.27 8.76
CA ARG A 259 7.39 22.18 7.31
C ARG A 259 7.87 23.53 6.81
N GLU A 260 9.12 23.61 6.35
CA GLU A 260 9.69 24.88 5.90
C GLU A 260 9.40 25.17 4.42
N LYS A 261 9.28 24.13 3.58
CA LYS A 261 9.18 24.29 2.12
C LYS A 261 7.77 24.34 1.55
N THR A 262 6.76 23.98 2.35
CA THR A 262 5.39 23.74 1.84
C THR A 262 4.36 24.35 2.80
N ARG A 263 3.19 23.74 2.99
CA ARG A 263 2.11 24.26 3.86
C ARG A 263 2.62 24.38 5.30
N ARG A 264 3.07 25.58 5.67
CA ARG A 264 3.70 25.93 6.95
C ARG A 264 2.66 26.49 7.92
N LEU A 265 2.78 26.15 9.20
CA LEU A 265 2.08 26.85 10.28
C LEU A 265 2.81 28.19 10.53
N VAL A 266 2.22 29.29 10.07
CA VAL A 266 2.84 30.62 10.18
C VAL A 266 2.95 31.12 11.62
N ASN A 267 2.11 30.60 12.52
CA ASN A 267 2.11 30.89 13.95
C ASN A 267 2.39 29.62 14.78
N GLU A 268 3.28 28.75 14.29
CA GLU A 268 3.61 27.47 14.94
C GLU A 268 3.97 27.62 16.44
N GLY A 269 4.73 28.65 16.79
CA GLY A 269 5.08 28.95 18.19
C GLY A 269 3.84 29.23 19.06
N GLU A 270 2.91 30.05 18.58
CA GLU A 270 1.66 30.35 19.31
C GLU A 270 0.81 29.09 19.50
N VAL A 271 0.74 28.23 18.48
CA VAL A 271 0.02 26.96 18.55
C VAL A 271 0.68 26.03 19.57
N ALA A 272 2.01 25.91 19.53
CA ALA A 272 2.76 25.08 20.48
C ALA A 272 2.54 25.55 21.92
N ASP A 273 2.58 26.85 22.16
CA ASP A 273 2.39 27.42 23.50
C ASP A 273 0.94 27.28 24.00
N LEU A 274 -0.05 27.39 23.11
CA LEU A 274 -1.44 27.10 23.44
C LEU A 274 -1.59 25.62 23.85
N CYS A 275 -1.01 24.69 23.09
CA CYS A 275 -1.07 23.27 23.42
C CYS A 275 -0.40 22.95 24.76
N LYS A 276 0.74 23.59 25.07
CA LYS A 276 1.37 23.48 26.40
C LYS A 276 0.46 23.96 27.52
N LYS A 277 -0.22 25.10 27.35
CA LYS A 277 -1.18 25.65 28.32
C LYS A 277 -2.38 24.72 28.57
N VAL A 278 -2.80 23.98 27.54
CA VAL A 278 -3.88 22.96 27.65
C VAL A 278 -3.38 21.66 28.31
N GLY A 279 -2.09 21.55 28.61
CA GLY A 279 -1.50 20.44 29.36
C GLY A 279 -0.79 19.40 28.52
N PHE A 280 -0.50 19.68 27.24
CA PHE A 280 0.33 18.82 26.40
C PHE A 280 1.83 19.06 26.64
N GLU A 281 2.63 17.99 26.59
CA GLU A 281 4.07 18.10 26.40
C GLU A 281 4.35 18.21 24.88
N VAL A 282 4.75 19.39 24.43
CA VAL A 282 4.87 19.71 22.99
C VAL A 282 6.32 19.72 22.53
N GLU A 283 6.62 18.97 21.48
CA GLU A 283 7.87 19.03 20.72
C GLU A 283 7.59 19.56 19.31
N THR A 284 8.39 20.52 18.83
CA THR A 284 8.33 21.07 17.46
C THR A 284 9.61 20.70 16.72
N LYS A 285 9.50 20.06 15.55
CA LYS A 285 10.68 19.63 14.79
C LYS A 285 10.39 19.53 13.30
N GLU A 286 11.29 20.03 12.47
CA GLU A 286 11.34 19.63 11.06
C GLU A 286 11.92 18.22 10.97
N ILE A 287 11.19 17.31 10.32
CA ILE A 287 11.66 15.94 10.09
C ILE A 287 11.90 15.77 8.60
N THR A 288 13.14 15.50 8.25
CA THR A 288 13.56 15.12 6.90
C THR A 288 14.24 13.75 6.95
N GLY A 289 14.16 12.99 5.87
CA GLY A 289 14.77 11.67 5.76
C GLY A 289 13.83 10.58 5.25
N ASP A 290 14.35 9.36 5.18
CA ASP A 290 13.62 8.19 4.71
C ASP A 290 12.59 7.70 5.73
N PHE A 291 11.68 6.84 5.26
CA PHE A 291 10.53 6.37 6.02
C PHE A 291 10.93 5.81 7.40
N GLU A 292 12.04 5.08 7.46
CA GLU A 292 12.53 4.49 8.71
C GLU A 292 13.02 5.55 9.72
N ILE A 293 13.69 6.60 9.26
CA ILE A 293 14.14 7.71 10.14
C ILE A 293 12.93 8.40 10.75
N ILE A 294 11.92 8.71 9.92
CA ILE A 294 10.68 9.33 10.35
C ILE A 294 9.95 8.42 11.35
N ALA A 295 9.81 7.12 11.04
CA ALA A 295 9.12 6.16 11.89
C ALA A 295 9.81 5.99 13.25
N ARG A 296 11.14 5.88 13.28
CA ARG A 296 11.92 5.81 14.52
C ARG A 296 11.79 7.09 15.34
N TYR A 297 11.87 8.25 14.69
CA TYR A 297 11.73 9.54 15.38
C TYR A 297 10.32 9.69 15.98
N MET A 298 9.26 9.43 15.21
CA MET A 298 7.89 9.47 15.74
C MET A 298 7.68 8.46 16.88
N ASN A 299 8.25 7.26 16.76
CA ASN A 299 8.20 6.27 17.83
C ASN A 299 8.91 6.78 19.10
N ARG A 300 10.07 7.44 18.98
CA ARG A 300 10.80 8.02 20.13
C ARG A 300 10.12 9.28 20.70
N SER A 301 9.65 10.20 19.87
CA SER A 301 8.99 11.43 20.34
C SER A 301 7.61 11.18 20.95
N LEU A 302 7.05 9.98 20.79
CA LEU A 302 5.80 9.57 21.42
C LEU A 302 6.01 8.56 22.56
N ILE A 303 7.23 8.06 22.77
CA ILE A 303 7.61 7.09 23.81
C ILE A 303 8.65 7.73 24.75
N SER A 304 8.59 7.45 26.05
CA SER A 304 9.52 7.99 27.05
C SER A 304 10.99 7.94 26.59
N SER A 305 11.74 9.01 26.85
CA SER A 305 13.20 8.95 26.94
C SER A 305 13.56 8.99 28.43
N GLN A 306 13.59 7.84 29.08
CA GLN A 306 14.40 7.66 30.27
C GLN A 306 15.31 6.48 29.98
N ASP A 307 16.53 6.83 29.56
CA ASP A 307 17.77 6.11 29.86
C ASP A 307 18.93 6.93 29.27
N SER A 308 19.33 7.96 30.02
CA SER A 308 20.61 8.65 29.83
C SER A 308 21.22 9.05 31.17
N SER A 309 21.05 8.22 32.20
CA SER A 309 21.67 8.43 33.51
C SER A 309 22.10 7.09 34.13
N TYR A 310 23.01 6.37 33.46
CA TYR A 310 23.99 5.52 34.13
C TYR A 310 25.26 5.55 33.27
N GLY A 311 26.25 6.28 33.77
CA GLY A 311 27.50 6.61 33.11
C GLY A 311 28.22 7.68 33.91
N SER A 312 28.49 7.36 35.18
CA SER A 312 29.49 7.99 36.04
C SER A 312 30.52 6.93 36.35
#